data_AF-A0A954N212-F1
#
_entry.id   AF-A0A954N212-F1
#
_cell.length_a   1.000
_cell.length_b   1.000
_cell.length_c   1.000
_cell.angle_alpha   90.00
_cell.angle_beta   90.00
_cell.angle_gamma   90.00
#
_symmetry.space_group_name_H-M   'P 1'
#
loop_
_entity.id
_entity.type
_entity.pdbx_description
1 polymer ?
#
loop_
_entity_poly.entity_id
_entity_poly.type
_entity_poly.pdbx_seq_one_letter_code
_entity_poly.pdbx_strand_id
1 'polypeptide(L)'
;MKGFRYEDLYTRELRVYKRLRENGIGKIGRFSVPELIDFDESLWMIEMQIVSPPFVLDFAGASVDHPPEYPVEIQEESQRQQAELFEDRWPEVRSLLSSFRRYGIYLTDIHPRNINFGEFGSGG
;
A
#
# COMPACT_ATOMS: atom_id res chain seq x y z
N MET A 1 10.56 8.46 8.85
CA MET A 1 10.74 9.47 7.77
C MET A 1 11.31 8.79 6.52
N LYS A 2 10.73 9.05 5.35
CA LYS A 2 11.12 8.51 4.03
C LYS A 2 11.41 9.69 3.10
N GLY A 3 12.59 9.67 2.46
CA GLY A 3 12.95 10.61 1.41
C GLY A 3 12.82 9.98 0.03
N PHE A 4 12.43 10.77 -0.97
CA PHE A 4 12.18 10.31 -2.32
C PHE A 4 13.21 10.85 -3.30
N ARG A 5 13.47 10.09 -4.37
CA ARG A 5 14.38 10.52 -5.45
C ARG A 5 13.67 11.19 -6.62
N TYR A 6 12.36 10.98 -6.73
CA TYR A 6 11.53 11.45 -7.83
C TYR A 6 10.25 12.08 -7.26
N GLU A 7 9.91 13.27 -7.73
CA GLU A 7 8.73 14.05 -7.32
C GLU A 7 7.43 13.26 -7.50
N ASP A 8 7.30 12.51 -8.60
CA ASP A 8 6.10 11.72 -8.88
C ASP A 8 5.84 10.65 -7.80
N LEU A 9 6.89 9.99 -7.32
CA LEU A 9 6.78 8.97 -6.26
C LEU A 9 6.38 9.62 -4.94
N TYR A 10 7.00 10.74 -4.61
CA TYR A 10 6.66 11.54 -3.43
C TYR A 10 5.19 11.98 -3.46
N THR A 11 4.76 12.55 -4.59
CA THR A 11 3.41 13.09 -4.78
C THR A 11 2.35 12.01 -4.67
N ARG A 12 2.58 10.84 -5.27
CA ARG A 12 1.67 9.69 -5.20
C ARG A 12 1.52 9.18 -3.77
N GLU A 13 2.64 8.96 -3.08
CA GLU A 13 2.61 8.44 -1.71
C GLU A 13 1.98 9.45 -0.74
N LEU A 14 2.31 10.75 -0.86
CA LEU A 14 1.70 11.80 -0.04
C LEU A 14 0.20 11.90 -0.27
N ARG A 15 -0.27 11.77 -1.53
CA ARG A 15 -1.71 11.81 -1.84
C ARG A 15 -2.47 10.67 -1.18
N VAL A 16 -1.89 9.48 -1.12
CA VAL A 16 -2.47 8.33 -0.40
C VAL A 16 -2.55 8.62 1.10
N TYR A 17 -1.46 9.08 1.71
CA TYR A 17 -1.45 9.43 3.13
C TYR A 17 -2.43 10.54 3.49
N LYS A 18 -2.53 11.59 2.66
CA LYS A 18 -3.54 12.65 2.83
C LYS A 18 -4.96 12.08 2.77
N ARG A 19 -5.27 11.22 1.78
CA ARG A 19 -6.59 10.56 1.64
C ARG A 19 -6.93 9.70 2.86
N LEU A 20 -5.98 8.91 3.35
CA LEU A 20 -6.18 8.06 4.53
C LEU A 20 -6.44 8.91 5.78
N ARG A 21 -5.66 9.98 5.99
CA ARG A 21 -5.84 10.92 7.10
C ARG A 21 -7.21 11.62 7.06
N GLU A 22 -7.64 12.08 5.89
CA GLU A 22 -8.97 12.70 5.69
C GLU A 22 -10.12 11.76 6.05
N ASN A 23 -9.92 10.44 5.90
CA ASN A 23 -10.90 9.42 6.23
C ASN A 23 -10.68 8.78 7.63
N GLY A 24 -9.69 9.24 8.40
CA GLY A 24 -9.37 8.69 9.72
C GLY A 24 -8.90 7.23 9.68
N ILE A 25 -8.21 6.81 8.62
CA ILE A 25 -7.82 5.42 8.41
C ILE A 25 -6.39 5.18 8.88
N GLY A 26 -6.24 4.55 10.05
CA GLY A 26 -4.97 3.96 10.54
C GLY A 26 -4.93 2.43 10.45
N LYS A 27 -6.01 1.79 10.00
CA LYS A 27 -6.14 0.32 9.92
C LYS A 27 -7.14 -0.11 8.87
N ILE A 28 -6.82 -1.17 8.13
CA ILE A 28 -7.73 -1.84 7.20
C ILE A 28 -7.75 -3.34 7.51
N GLY A 29 -8.91 -3.85 7.94
CA GLY A 29 -9.01 -5.22 8.45
C GLY A 29 -8.09 -5.40 9.67
N ARG A 30 -7.16 -6.36 9.60
CA ARG A 30 -6.12 -6.52 10.63
C ARG A 30 -4.85 -5.70 10.39
N PHE A 31 -4.64 -5.18 9.18
CA PHE A 31 -3.40 -4.52 8.79
C PHE A 31 -3.35 -3.07 9.28
N SER A 32 -2.28 -2.73 9.99
CA SER A 32 -1.95 -1.37 10.35
C SER A 32 -1.49 -0.58 9.13
N VAL A 33 -1.91 0.67 9.03
CA VAL A 33 -1.45 1.61 7.99
C VAL A 33 -0.83 2.80 8.71
N PRO A 34 0.42 3.20 8.38
CA PRO A 34 1.05 4.35 9.01
C PRO A 34 0.21 5.61 8.91
N GLU A 35 0.04 6.32 10.03
CA GLU A 35 -0.52 7.67 10.01
C GLU A 35 0.52 8.67 9.51
N LEU A 36 0.07 9.68 8.75
CA LEU A 36 0.89 10.80 8.30
C LEU A 36 1.16 11.75 9.47
N ILE A 37 2.44 11.93 9.81
CA ILE A 37 2.88 12.86 10.86
C ILE A 37 3.14 14.24 10.24
N ASP A 38 4.04 14.31 9.26
CA ASP A 38 4.44 15.55 8.58
C ASP A 38 4.99 15.27 7.18
N PHE A 39 5.23 16.32 6.38
CA PHE A 39 5.90 16.22 5.09
C PHE A 39 6.57 17.54 4.67
N ASP A 40 7.61 17.44 3.85
CA ASP A 40 8.30 18.58 3.26
C ASP A 40 8.28 18.46 1.73
N GLU A 41 7.55 19.37 1.07
CA GLU A 41 7.41 19.39 -0.39
C GLU A 41 8.68 19.88 -1.10
N SER A 42 9.53 20.67 -0.44
CA SER A 42 10.78 21.16 -1.03
C SER A 42 11.89 20.11 -1.02
N LEU A 43 11.85 19.21 -0.03
CA LEU A 43 12.82 18.13 0.15
C LEU A 43 12.28 16.75 -0.28
N TRP A 44 11.01 16.68 -0.69
CA TRP A 44 10.29 15.45 -1.01
C TRP A 44 10.43 14.40 0.11
N MET A 45 10.00 14.77 1.31
CA MET A 45 10.10 13.92 2.50
C MET A 45 8.73 13.70 3.12
N ILE A 46 8.46 12.47 3.57
CA ILE A 46 7.24 12.11 4.29
C ILE A 46 7.64 11.51 5.65
N GLU A 47 7.10 12.08 6.72
CA GLU A 47 7.14 11.52 8.06
C GLU A 47 5.84 10.79 8.38
N MET A 48 5.96 9.57 8.85
CA MET A 48 4.85 8.67 9.10
C MET A 48 5.12 7.82 10.34
N GLN A 49 4.05 7.35 10.97
CA GLN A 49 4.12 6.46 12.11
C GLN A 49 4.87 5.16 11.79
N ILE A 50 5.66 4.65 12.74
CA ILE A 50 6.20 3.29 12.66
C ILE A 50 5.14 2.32 13.16
N VAL A 51 4.82 1.30 12.36
CA VAL A 51 3.84 0.26 12.70
C VAL A 51 4.48 -1.11 12.72
N SER A 52 3.94 -2.02 13.54
CA SER A 52 4.33 -3.43 13.55
C SER A 52 3.45 -4.24 12.62
N PRO A 53 3.94 -5.35 12.05
CA PRO A 53 3.11 -6.30 11.33
C PRO A 53 1.90 -6.78 12.17
N PRO A 54 0.77 -7.12 11.53
CA PRO A 54 0.51 -7.02 10.10
C PRO A 54 0.37 -5.56 9.64
N PHE A 55 0.97 -5.21 8.51
CA PHE A 55 0.97 -3.84 7.99
C PHE A 55 0.82 -3.76 6.47
N VAL A 56 0.45 -2.57 6.00
CA VAL A 56 0.60 -2.15 4.60
C VAL A 56 1.48 -0.90 4.55
N LEU A 57 2.55 -0.94 3.76
CA LEU A 57 3.54 0.12 3.56
C LEU A 57 3.75 0.38 2.06
N ASP A 58 4.51 1.43 1.78
CA ASP A 58 4.95 1.88 0.46
C ASP A 58 3.80 2.11 -0.55
N PHE A 59 3.35 3.37 -0.62
CA PHE A 59 2.26 3.76 -1.52
C PHE A 59 2.75 4.50 -2.77
N ALA A 60 4.06 4.52 -3.04
CA ALA A 60 4.63 5.27 -4.17
C ALA A 60 4.11 4.79 -5.54
N GLY A 61 3.77 3.50 -5.65
CA GLY A 61 3.18 2.93 -6.87
C GLY A 61 1.67 3.19 -7.03
N ALA A 62 0.97 3.54 -5.95
CA ALA A 62 -0.49 3.59 -5.94
C ALA A 62 -1.05 4.75 -6.78
N SER A 63 -2.28 4.57 -7.26
CA SER A 63 -3.07 5.63 -7.87
C SER A 63 -4.27 5.98 -6.99
N VAL A 64 -4.72 7.23 -7.10
CA VAL A 64 -5.86 7.77 -6.33
C VAL A 64 -6.91 8.29 -7.30
N ASP A 65 -8.17 8.00 -7.00
CA ASP A 65 -9.41 8.30 -7.74
C ASP A 65 -9.60 7.55 -9.06
N HIS A 66 -8.52 7.14 -9.72
CA HIS A 66 -8.57 6.36 -10.95
C HIS A 66 -7.72 5.09 -10.87
N PRO A 67 -8.24 3.92 -11.29
CA PRO A 67 -7.41 2.74 -11.45
C PRO A 67 -6.36 2.97 -12.56
N PRO A 68 -5.21 2.30 -12.49
CA PRO A 68 -4.27 2.33 -13.60
C PRO A 68 -4.89 1.68 -14.85
N GLU A 69 -4.66 2.30 -16.01
CA GLU A 69 -5.10 1.79 -17.31
C GLU A 69 -4.02 0.85 -17.87
N TYR A 70 -4.09 -0.43 -17.48
CA TYR A 70 -3.25 -1.48 -18.06
C TYR A 70 -4.07 -2.35 -19.02
N PRO A 71 -3.45 -2.90 -20.09
CA PRO A 71 -4.07 -3.95 -20.89
C PRO A 71 -4.52 -5.13 -20.01
N VAL A 72 -5.61 -5.80 -20.39
CA VAL A 72 -6.19 -6.91 -19.61
C VAL A 72 -5.16 -8.01 -19.38
N GLU A 73 -4.34 -8.29 -20.39
CA GLU A 73 -3.30 -9.32 -20.35
C GLU A 73 -2.25 -9.03 -19.27
N ILE A 74 -1.86 -7.76 -19.12
CA ILE A 74 -0.91 -7.30 -18.10
C ILE A 74 -1.56 -7.38 -16.70
N GLN A 75 -2.85 -7.05 -16.59
CA GLN A 75 -3.58 -7.18 -15.32
C GLN A 75 -3.70 -8.65 -14.87
N GLU A 76 -4.01 -9.56 -15.79
CA GLU A 76 -4.11 -10.99 -15.51
C GLU A 76 -2.76 -11.62 -15.15
N GLU A 77 -1.69 -11.25 -15.86
CA GLU A 77 -0.34 -11.68 -15.52
C GLU A 77 0.07 -11.18 -14.13
N SER A 78 -0.14 -9.89 -13.83
CA SER A 78 0.15 -9.32 -12.52
C SER A 78 -0.62 -10.03 -11.40
N GLN A 79 -1.91 -10.31 -11.59
CA GLN A 79 -2.72 -11.05 -10.61
C GLN A 79 -2.22 -12.48 -10.40
N ARG A 80 -1.74 -13.17 -11.44
CA ARG A 80 -1.14 -14.51 -11.32
C ARG A 80 0.15 -14.47 -10.51
N GLN A 81 1.06 -13.56 -10.84
CA GLN A 81 2.32 -13.38 -10.10
C GLN A 81 2.06 -13.04 -8.62
N GLN A 82 1.10 -12.16 -8.34
CA GLN A 82 0.71 -11.81 -6.97
C GLN A 82 0.06 -13.00 -6.24
N ALA A 83 -0.75 -13.79 -6.92
CA ALA A 83 -1.32 -15.01 -6.33
C ALA A 83 -0.22 -16.01 -5.93
N GLU A 84 0.82 -16.15 -6.75
CA GLU A 84 1.99 -16.98 -6.42
C GLU A 84 2.80 -16.41 -5.25
N LEU A 85 3.02 -15.09 -5.19
CA LEU A 85 3.77 -14.44 -4.11
C LEU A 85 3.10 -14.54 -2.73
N PHE A 86 1.77 -14.58 -2.71
CA PHE A 86 0.99 -14.61 -1.46
C PHE A 86 0.37 -15.98 -1.16
N GLU A 87 0.44 -16.93 -2.10
CA GLU A 87 -0.04 -18.31 -1.95
C GLU A 87 -1.45 -18.35 -1.30
N ASP A 88 -1.60 -19.07 -0.19
CA ASP A 88 -2.85 -19.22 0.56
C ASP A 88 -3.39 -17.89 1.14
N ARG A 89 -2.54 -16.85 1.25
CA ARG A 89 -2.94 -15.51 1.72
C ARG A 89 -3.51 -14.64 0.61
N TRP A 90 -3.45 -15.05 -0.65
CA TRP A 90 -3.94 -14.25 -1.78
C TRP A 90 -5.41 -13.79 -1.64
N PRO A 91 -6.37 -14.63 -1.19
CA PRO A 91 -7.74 -14.17 -0.96
C PRO A 91 -7.83 -13.03 0.05
N GLU A 92 -6.99 -13.04 1.09
CA GLU A 92 -6.95 -11.98 2.10
C GLU A 92 -6.37 -10.69 1.53
N VAL A 93 -5.30 -10.78 0.73
CA VAL A 93 -4.72 -9.63 0.02
C VAL A 93 -5.76 -9.00 -0.90
N ARG A 94 -6.50 -9.78 -1.69
CA ARG A 94 -7.56 -9.22 -2.56
C ARG A 94 -8.64 -8.48 -1.77
N SER A 95 -9.00 -8.96 -0.58
CA SER A 95 -9.96 -8.27 0.30
C SER A 95 -9.41 -6.95 0.84
N LEU A 96 -8.12 -6.93 1.19
CA LEU A 96 -7.38 -5.72 1.55
C LEU A 96 -7.35 -4.71 0.38
N LEU A 97 -7.01 -5.15 -0.84
CA LEU A 97 -7.02 -4.29 -2.04
C LEU A 97 -8.42 -3.71 -2.30
N SER A 98 -9.46 -4.54 -2.20
CA SER A 98 -10.85 -4.11 -2.34
C SER A 98 -11.24 -3.06 -1.29
N SER A 99 -10.72 -3.18 -0.08
CA SER A 99 -10.96 -2.23 1.00
C SER A 99 -10.32 -0.86 0.72
N PHE A 100 -9.09 -0.82 0.19
CA PHE A 100 -8.46 0.43 -0.25
C PHE A 100 -9.25 1.10 -1.38
N ARG A 101 -9.80 0.32 -2.33
CA ARG A 101 -10.61 0.85 -3.44
C ARG A 101 -11.84 1.62 -2.97
N ARG A 102 -12.40 1.29 -1.80
CA ARG A 102 -13.52 2.05 -1.20
C ARG A 102 -13.16 3.49 -0.87
N TYR A 103 -11.88 3.79 -0.69
CA TYR A 103 -11.35 5.13 -0.46
C TYR A 103 -10.79 5.76 -1.74
N GLY A 104 -11.03 5.14 -2.90
CA GLY A 104 -10.47 5.56 -4.18
C GLY A 104 -8.97 5.31 -4.30
N ILE A 105 -8.39 4.44 -3.47
CA ILE A 105 -6.95 4.12 -3.50
C ILE A 105 -6.77 2.78 -4.21
N TYR A 106 -5.95 2.77 -5.25
CA TYR A 106 -5.65 1.58 -6.05
C TYR A 106 -4.17 1.24 -5.88
N LEU A 107 -3.90 0.21 -5.09
CA LEU A 107 -2.55 -0.29 -4.87
C LEU A 107 -2.10 -1.11 -6.10
N THR A 108 -0.87 -0.86 -6.56
CA THR A 108 -0.29 -1.51 -7.75
C THR A 108 0.99 -2.28 -7.42
N ASP A 109 1.79 -1.78 -6.47
CA ASP A 109 3.03 -2.42 -6.00
C ASP A 109 2.76 -3.45 -4.89
N ILE A 110 2.04 -4.52 -5.24
CA ILE A 110 1.62 -5.58 -4.30
C ILE A 110 2.74 -6.62 -4.15
N HIS A 111 3.46 -6.57 -3.04
CA HIS A 111 4.55 -7.50 -2.74
C HIS A 111 4.63 -7.78 -1.21
N PRO A 112 5.12 -8.95 -0.75
CA PRO A 112 5.24 -9.28 0.69
C PRO A 112 6.09 -8.32 1.54
N ARG A 113 6.95 -7.52 0.90
CA ARG A 113 7.71 -6.44 1.56
C ARG A 113 6.79 -5.30 2.02
N ASN A 114 5.75 -5.02 1.24
CA ASN A 114 4.82 -3.92 1.44
C ASN A 114 3.55 -4.38 2.17
N ILE A 115 3.17 -5.64 2.04
CA ILE A 115 2.05 -6.27 2.77
C ILE A 115 2.61 -7.41 3.61
N ASN A 116 2.85 -7.14 4.90
CA ASN A 116 3.42 -8.12 5.81
C ASN A 116 2.35 -8.60 6.80
N PHE A 117 2.32 -9.91 7.07
CA PHE A 117 1.31 -10.55 7.91
C PHE A 117 1.75 -10.71 9.38
N GLY A 118 3.02 -10.50 9.70
CA GLY A 118 3.54 -10.56 11.06
C GLY A 118 3.77 -11.95 11.63
N GLU A 119 3.68 -12.99 10.80
CA GLU A 119 3.95 -14.36 11.23
C GLU A 119 5.45 -14.66 11.09
N PHE A 120 6.20 -14.40 12.17
CA PHE A 120 7.40 -15.18 12.47
C PHE A 120 7.02 -16.24 13.50
N GLY A 121 7.02 -17.52 13.10
CA GLY A 121 7.08 -18.66 14.01
C GLY A 121 5.80 -19.48 14.21
N SER A 122 5.57 -20.42 13.30
CA SER A 122 5.12 -21.77 13.69
C SER A 122 5.73 -22.77 12.72
N GLY A 123 7.06 -22.91 12.80
CA GLY A 123 7.78 -24.06 12.29
C GLY A 123 8.32 -24.85 13.46
N GLY A 124 7.99 -26.14 13.51
CA GLY A 124 8.59 -27.14 14.40
C GLY A 124 7.75 -27.49 15.62
#